data_AF-J9F3A8-F1
#
_entry.id   AF-J9F3A8-F1
#
_cell.length_a   1.000
_cell.length_b   1.000
_cell.length_c   1.000
_cell.angle_alpha   90.00
_cell.angle_beta   90.00
_cell.angle_gamma   90.00
#
_symmetry.space_group_name_H-M   'P 1'
#
loop_
_entity.id
_entity.type
_entity.pdbx_description
1 polymer ?
#
loop_
_entity_poly.entity_id
_entity_poly.type
_entity_poly.pdbx_seq_one_letter_code
_entity_poly.pdbx_strand_id
1 'polypeptide(L)'
;MFSLLALAMHIIANMNAFEKQISENMTYLQPTNMRQIRIPGDVIIGGVFPVHAKSGSPDQPCGIIAETRGVHRVEAMLYALDVINSQREFLHGYKLGALILDSCSSPAYALNQSLDFVRDLIGSADLSEY
;
A
#
# COMPACT_ATOMS: atom_id res chain seq x y z
N MET A 1 -37.11 44.61 1.66
CA MET A 1 -36.51 43.95 2.85
C MET A 1 -36.19 42.47 2.62
N PHE A 2 -36.98 41.71 1.84
CA PHE A 2 -36.70 40.29 1.55
C PHE A 2 -35.49 40.00 0.63
N SER A 3 -35.10 40.96 -0.23
CA SER A 3 -33.99 40.75 -1.18
C SER A 3 -32.61 40.67 -0.52
N LEU A 4 -32.39 41.38 0.60
CA LEU A 4 -31.11 41.35 1.31
C LEU A 4 -30.88 40.01 2.03
N LEU A 5 -31.96 39.43 2.60
CA LEU A 5 -31.90 38.12 3.23
C LEU A 5 -31.67 37.00 2.21
N ALA A 6 -32.29 37.10 1.04
CA ALA A 6 -32.08 36.13 -0.04
C ALA A 6 -30.64 36.15 -0.58
N LEU A 7 -30.04 37.33 -0.72
CA LEU A 7 -28.65 37.48 -1.15
C LEU A 7 -27.67 36.94 -0.10
N ALA A 8 -27.92 37.22 1.19
CA ALA A 8 -27.10 36.69 2.28
C ALA A 8 -27.14 35.16 2.34
N MET A 9 -28.32 34.54 2.15
CA MET A 9 -28.44 33.07 2.13
C MET A 9 -27.72 32.43 0.95
N HIS A 10 -27.71 33.06 -0.23
CA HIS A 10 -26.94 32.57 -1.39
C HIS A 10 -25.43 32.65 -1.14
N ILE A 11 -24.97 33.74 -0.51
CA ILE A 11 -23.54 33.91 -0.16
C ILE A 11 -23.13 32.84 0.85
N ILE A 12 -23.93 32.63 1.91
CA ILE A 12 -23.65 31.62 2.95
C ILE A 12 -23.68 30.21 2.37
N ALA A 13 -24.67 29.88 1.53
CA ALA A 13 -24.75 28.58 0.87
C ALA A 13 -23.54 28.31 -0.02
N ASN A 14 -23.05 29.33 -0.74
CA ASN A 14 -21.87 29.20 -1.61
C ASN A 14 -20.57 29.05 -0.80
N MET A 15 -20.43 29.74 0.34
CA MET A 15 -19.30 29.56 1.24
C MET A 15 -19.26 28.15 1.85
N ASN A 16 -20.41 27.64 2.29
CA ASN A 16 -20.51 26.28 2.83
C ASN A 16 -20.23 25.22 1.76
N ALA A 17 -20.67 25.45 0.51
CA ALA A 17 -20.37 24.58 -0.61
C ALA A 17 -18.86 24.56 -0.93
N PHE A 18 -18.19 25.72 -0.85
CA PHE A 18 -16.75 25.84 -1.04
C PHE A 18 -15.94 25.16 0.08
N GLU A 19 -16.36 25.31 1.35
CA GLU A 19 -15.76 24.62 2.49
C GLU A 19 -15.90 23.10 2.36
N LYS A 20 -17.06 22.62 1.90
CA LYS A 20 -17.30 21.21 1.60
C LYS A 20 -16.41 20.71 0.45
N GLN A 21 -16.18 21.53 -0.57
CA GLN A 21 -15.27 21.23 -1.68
C GLN A 21 -13.80 21.12 -1.25
N ILE A 22 -13.36 21.98 -0.32
CA ILE A 22 -12.02 21.88 0.29
C ILE A 22 -11.90 20.63 1.16
N SER A 23 -12.93 20.29 1.94
CA SER A 23 -12.96 19.07 2.75
C SER A 23 -12.94 17.80 1.89
N GLU A 24 -13.73 17.75 0.81
CA GLU A 24 -13.78 16.61 -0.12
C GLU A 24 -12.45 16.45 -0.89
N ASN A 25 -11.81 17.54 -1.33
CA ASN A 25 -10.49 17.46 -1.98
C ASN A 25 -9.37 17.03 -1.03
N MET A 26 -9.48 17.31 0.29
CA MET A 26 -8.50 16.87 1.29
C MET A 26 -8.65 15.39 1.67
N THR A 27 -9.85 14.81 1.49
CA THR A 27 -10.07 13.36 1.72
C THR A 27 -9.49 12.45 0.63
N TYR A 28 -9.14 12.97 -0.55
CA TYR A 28 -8.45 12.20 -1.60
C TYR A 28 -6.93 12.11 -1.41
N LEU A 29 -6.35 12.87 -0.47
CA LEU A 29 -4.95 12.76 -0.07
C LEU A 29 -4.80 12.01 1.25
N GLN A 30 -5.71 11.08 1.55
CA GLN A 30 -5.40 10.03 2.51
C GLN A 30 -4.44 9.07 1.80
N PRO A 31 -3.15 8.98 2.19
CA PRO A 31 -2.38 7.84 1.77
C PRO A 31 -3.06 6.65 2.44
N THR A 32 -3.85 5.89 1.68
CA THR A 32 -3.98 4.47 2.00
C THR A 32 -2.54 4.01 2.14
N ASN A 33 -2.13 3.68 3.36
CA ASN A 33 -0.73 3.52 3.77
C ASN A 33 -0.18 2.21 3.17
N MET A 34 -0.27 2.10 1.85
CA MET A 34 -0.03 0.91 1.06
C MET A 34 1.48 0.85 0.84
N ARG A 35 2.18 0.40 1.89
CA ARG A 35 3.65 0.27 1.91
C ARG A 35 4.06 -1.06 1.29
N GLN A 36 3.68 -1.24 0.03
CA GLN A 36 3.97 -2.43 -0.73
C GLN A 36 4.51 -2.11 -2.13
N ILE A 37 5.32 -3.03 -2.65
CA ILE A 37 5.71 -3.05 -4.05
C ILE A 37 5.08 -4.29 -4.66
N ARG A 38 4.37 -4.11 -5.79
CA ARG A 38 3.79 -5.21 -6.55
C ARG A 38 4.34 -5.21 -7.96
N ILE A 39 4.93 -6.33 -8.36
CA ILE A 39 5.42 -6.58 -9.71
C ILE A 39 4.59 -7.72 -10.30
N PRO A 40 3.96 -7.53 -11.47
CA PRO A 40 3.17 -8.58 -12.09
C PRO A 40 4.07 -9.69 -12.65
N GLY A 41 3.56 -10.92 -12.58
CA GLY A 41 4.16 -12.12 -13.15
C GLY A 41 3.19 -13.29 -13.03
N ASP A 42 3.50 -14.40 -13.68
CA ASP A 42 2.70 -15.63 -13.66
C ASP A 42 2.77 -16.30 -12.28
N VAL A 43 3.91 -16.18 -11.60
CA VAL A 43 4.12 -16.64 -10.23
C VAL A 43 4.57 -15.45 -9.39
N ILE A 44 3.83 -15.12 -8.34
CA ILE A 44 4.16 -14.02 -7.43
C ILE A 44 4.96 -14.54 -6.26
N ILE A 45 6.17 -14.01 -6.07
CA ILE A 45 6.99 -14.29 -4.89
C ILE A 45 6.73 -13.23 -3.82
N GLY A 46 6.24 -13.67 -2.66
CA GLY A 46 6.05 -12.81 -1.50
C GLY A 46 7.38 -12.50 -0.79
N GLY A 47 7.53 -11.26 -0.29
CA GLY A 47 8.69 -10.86 0.49
C GLY A 47 8.32 -9.86 1.59
N VAL A 48 8.87 -10.04 2.79
CA VAL A 48 8.65 -9.13 3.93
C VAL A 48 10.00 -8.60 4.39
N PHE A 49 10.20 -7.28 4.29
CA PHE A 49 11.50 -6.66 4.55
C PHE A 49 11.39 -5.54 5.59
N PRO A 50 12.44 -5.29 6.40
CA PRO A 50 12.46 -4.17 7.32
C PRO A 50 12.92 -2.90 6.60
N VAL A 51 12.10 -2.36 5.68
CA VAL A 51 12.44 -1.15 4.92
C VAL A 51 12.52 0.05 5.86
N HIS A 52 11.68 0.09 6.89
CA HIS A 52 11.79 1.04 7.98
C HIS A 52 12.18 0.36 9.31
N ALA A 53 12.82 1.15 10.17
CA ALA A 53 12.98 0.84 11.58
C ALA A 53 11.62 0.89 12.30
N LYS A 54 11.57 0.32 13.50
CA LYS A 54 10.41 0.48 14.37
C LYS A 54 10.31 1.94 14.81
N SER A 55 9.11 2.52 14.72
CA SER A 55 8.84 3.86 15.23
C SER A 55 8.97 3.93 16.75
N GLY A 56 9.33 5.12 17.26
CA GLY A 56 9.25 5.43 18.69
C GLY A 56 7.86 5.90 19.15
N SER A 57 6.96 6.21 18.21
CA SER A 57 5.58 6.64 18.48
C SER A 57 4.59 5.48 18.32
N PRO A 58 3.59 5.34 19.20
CA PRO A 58 2.54 4.33 19.05
C PRO A 58 1.60 4.59 17.86
N ASP A 59 1.45 5.85 17.43
CA ASP A 59 0.50 6.25 16.38
C ASP A 59 1.05 6.05 14.96
N GLN A 60 2.36 5.82 14.84
CA GLN A 60 3.02 5.61 13.56
C GLN A 60 3.78 4.28 13.62
N PRO A 61 3.48 3.28 12.78
CA PRO A 61 4.12 1.96 12.89
C PRO A 61 5.60 1.95 12.51
N CYS A 62 6.02 2.91 11.66
CA CYS A 62 7.30 2.87 10.96
C CYS A 62 8.12 4.13 11.23
N GLY A 63 9.38 3.96 11.60
CA GLY A 63 10.36 5.01 11.84
C GLY A 63 11.16 5.37 10.58
N ILE A 64 12.44 5.67 10.76
CA ILE A 64 13.37 6.01 9.66
C ILE A 64 13.62 4.83 8.72
N ILE A 65 14.02 5.12 7.48
CA ILE A 65 14.41 4.10 6.50
C ILE A 65 15.69 3.38 6.96
N ALA A 66 15.69 2.06 6.84
CA ALA A 66 16.84 1.20 7.06
C ALA A 66 17.46 0.81 5.71
N GLU A 67 18.44 1.59 5.25
CA GLU A 67 19.05 1.41 3.92
C GLU A 67 19.65 0.01 3.73
N THR A 68 20.55 -0.40 4.62
CA THR A 68 21.35 -1.63 4.42
C THR A 68 20.60 -2.91 4.72
N ARG A 69 19.72 -2.90 5.72
CA ARG A 69 18.94 -4.09 6.14
C ARG A 69 17.56 -4.15 5.50
N GLY A 70 17.07 -3.04 4.98
CA GLY A 70 15.77 -2.91 4.32
C GLY A 70 15.93 -2.76 2.82
N VAL A 71 16.25 -1.55 2.37
CA VAL A 71 16.28 -1.17 0.95
C VAL A 71 17.19 -2.09 0.12
N HIS A 72 18.43 -2.33 0.56
CA HIS A 72 19.34 -3.21 -0.17
C HIS A 72 18.81 -4.65 -0.33
N ARG A 73 18.00 -5.14 0.62
CA ARG A 73 17.42 -6.48 0.52
C ARG A 73 16.24 -6.53 -0.44
N VAL A 74 15.44 -5.46 -0.47
CA VAL A 74 14.40 -5.29 -1.48
C VAL A 74 15.04 -5.26 -2.86
N GLU A 75 16.06 -4.42 -3.06
CA GLU A 75 16.80 -4.34 -4.33
C GLU A 75 17.47 -5.67 -4.70
N ALA A 76 18.03 -6.41 -3.73
CA ALA A 76 18.59 -7.73 -3.99
C ALA A 76 17.53 -8.74 -4.48
N MET A 77 16.32 -8.71 -3.92
CA MET A 77 15.21 -9.53 -4.40
C MET A 77 14.81 -9.13 -5.82
N LEU A 78 14.65 -7.83 -6.08
CA LEU A 78 14.28 -7.31 -7.40
C LEU A 78 15.32 -7.67 -8.46
N TYR A 79 16.60 -7.47 -8.15
CA TYR A 79 17.70 -7.87 -9.01
C TYR A 79 17.70 -9.38 -9.30
N ALA A 80 17.44 -10.21 -8.28
CA ALA A 80 17.35 -11.66 -8.48
C ALA A 80 16.20 -12.04 -9.41
N LEU A 81 15.04 -11.39 -9.29
CA LEU A 81 13.91 -11.61 -10.20
C LEU A 81 14.26 -11.23 -11.64
N ASP A 82 14.94 -10.10 -11.86
CA ASP A 82 15.37 -9.68 -13.18
C ASP A 82 16.35 -10.68 -13.80
N VAL A 83 17.34 -11.13 -13.02
CA VAL A 83 18.31 -12.14 -13.45
C VAL A 83 17.62 -13.45 -13.81
N ILE A 84 16.67 -13.92 -13.00
CA ILE A 84 15.92 -15.16 -13.27
C ILE A 84 15.04 -15.01 -14.51
N ASN A 85 14.27 -13.92 -14.62
CA ASN A 85 13.37 -13.68 -15.74
C ASN A 85 14.10 -13.46 -17.07
N SER A 86 15.38 -13.09 -17.04
CA SER A 86 16.23 -13.00 -18.23
C SER A 86 16.66 -14.38 -18.78
N GLN A 87 16.61 -15.44 -17.97
CA GLN A 87 17.05 -16.78 -18.33
C GLN A 87 15.91 -17.58 -18.96
N ARG A 88 15.91 -17.66 -20.30
CA ARG A 88 14.84 -18.33 -21.06
C ARG A 88 14.63 -19.80 -20.71
N GLU A 89 15.69 -20.50 -20.32
CA GLU A 89 15.65 -21.95 -20.05
C GLU A 89 15.25 -22.31 -18.61
N PHE A 90 15.33 -21.37 -17.64
CA PHE A 90 15.18 -21.71 -16.22
C PHE A 90 13.72 -21.88 -15.78
N LEU A 91 12.80 -21.12 -16.37
CA LEU A 91 11.36 -21.16 -16.07
C LEU A 91 10.49 -21.51 -17.28
N HIS A 92 11.06 -22.00 -18.39
CA HIS A 92 10.31 -22.42 -19.58
C HIS A 92 9.23 -21.40 -20.05
N GLY A 93 9.53 -20.10 -19.96
CA GLY A 93 8.64 -19.02 -20.39
C GLY A 93 7.75 -18.39 -19.30
N TYR A 94 7.73 -18.90 -18.07
CA TYR A 94 7.04 -18.25 -16.95
C TYR A 94 7.86 -17.07 -16.41
N LYS A 95 7.16 -15.98 -16.05
CA LYS A 95 7.74 -14.79 -15.43
C LYS A 95 7.43 -14.74 -13.94
N LEU A 96 8.45 -14.57 -13.12
CA LEU A 96 8.29 -14.25 -11.71
C LEU A 96 7.90 -12.79 -11.53
N GLY A 97 6.85 -12.56 -10.74
CA GLY A 97 6.50 -11.27 -10.17
C GLY A 97 6.83 -11.24 -8.67
N ALA A 98 6.42 -10.17 -8.00
CA ALA A 98 6.67 -10.00 -6.58
C ALA A 98 5.54 -9.26 -5.87
N LEU A 99 5.41 -9.56 -4.58
CA LEU A 99 4.64 -8.77 -3.64
C LEU A 99 5.51 -8.55 -2.40
N ILE A 100 6.00 -7.33 -2.24
CA ILE A 100 6.97 -6.96 -1.21
C ILE A 100 6.27 -6.06 -0.21
N LEU A 101 6.31 -6.43 1.07
CA LEU A 101 5.67 -5.71 2.17
C LEU A 101 6.73 -5.20 3.15
N ASP A 102 6.51 -4.01 3.70
CA ASP A 102 7.36 -3.46 4.75
C ASP A 102 6.91 -3.94 6.14
N SER A 103 7.80 -4.58 6.86
CA SER A 103 7.59 -5.01 8.26
C SER A 103 7.73 -3.90 9.29
N CYS A 104 8.35 -2.78 8.91
CA CYS A 104 8.72 -1.69 9.83
C CYS A 104 9.49 -2.18 11.07
N SER A 105 10.26 -3.27 10.91
CA SER A 105 10.99 -3.94 11.99
C SER A 105 10.13 -4.29 13.21
N SER A 106 8.83 -4.54 13.00
CA SER A 106 7.86 -4.86 14.05
C SER A 106 7.16 -6.19 13.73
N PRO A 107 7.31 -7.23 14.57
CA PRO A 107 6.69 -8.54 14.31
C PRO A 107 5.15 -8.50 14.19
N ALA A 108 4.47 -7.71 15.03
CA ALA A 108 3.02 -7.57 14.98
C ALA A 108 2.56 -6.86 13.69
N TYR A 109 3.31 -5.85 13.25
CA TYR A 109 3.03 -5.16 11.99
C TYR A 109 3.26 -6.10 10.81
N ALA A 110 4.39 -6.81 10.79
CA ALA A 110 4.71 -7.80 9.77
C ALA A 110 3.64 -8.89 9.66
N LEU A 111 3.12 -9.41 10.77
CA LEU A 111 2.02 -10.37 10.76
C LEU A 111 0.77 -9.78 10.07
N ASN A 112 0.37 -8.56 10.45
CA ASN A 112 -0.80 -7.92 9.86
C ASN A 112 -0.62 -7.67 8.35
N GLN A 113 0.59 -7.29 7.92
CA GLN A 113 0.91 -7.14 6.50
C GLN A 113 0.88 -8.49 5.78
N SER A 114 1.48 -9.55 6.35
CA SER A 114 1.49 -10.88 5.75
C SER A 114 0.10 -11.48 5.53
N LEU A 115 -0.93 -10.99 6.22
CA LEU A 115 -2.32 -11.38 5.92
C LEU A 115 -2.71 -11.02 4.47
N ASP A 116 -2.11 -9.97 3.89
CA ASP A 116 -2.34 -9.60 2.48
C ASP A 116 -1.94 -10.73 1.51
N PHE A 117 -0.99 -11.60 1.87
CA PHE A 117 -0.63 -12.75 1.04
C PHE A 117 -1.70 -13.83 0.99
N VAL A 118 -2.54 -13.93 2.03
CA VAL A 118 -3.48 -15.04 2.20
C VAL A 118 -4.95 -14.63 2.10
N ARG A 119 -5.27 -13.34 2.12
CA ARG A 119 -6.65 -12.84 2.03
C ARG A 119 -7.39 -13.38 0.80
N ASP A 120 -6.74 -13.40 -0.35
CA ASP A 120 -7.34 -13.91 -1.60
C ASP A 120 -7.51 -15.46 -1.58
N LEU A 121 -6.69 -16.17 -0.80
CA LEU A 121 -6.79 -17.62 -0.61
C LEU A 121 -7.95 -18.00 0.33
N ILE A 122 -8.19 -17.19 1.36
CA ILE A 122 -9.25 -17.47 2.35
C ILE A 122 -10.64 -17.27 1.72
N GLY A 123 -10.84 -16.19 0.95
CA GLY A 123 -12.12 -15.93 0.29
C GLY A 123 -12.45 -16.88 -0.87
N SER A 124 -11.44 -17.51 -1.48
CA SER A 124 -11.65 -18.51 -2.54
C SER A 124 -11.88 -19.92 -2.00
N ALA A 125 -11.32 -20.27 -0.84
CA ALA A 125 -11.58 -21.55 -0.18
C ALA A 125 -13.07 -21.73 0.16
N ASP A 126 -13.73 -20.69 0.66
CA ASP A 126 -15.17 -20.71 0.99
C ASP A 126 -16.11 -20.83 -0.24
N LEU A 127 -15.61 -20.56 -1.46
CA LEU A 127 -16.39 -20.69 -2.70
C LEU A 127 -16.16 -22.03 -3.41
N SER A 128 -15.23 -22.85 -2.93
CA SER A 128 -14.92 -24.17 -3.50
C SER A 128 -15.64 -25.33 -2.82
N GLU A 129 -16.46 -25.04 -1.80
CA GLU A 129 -17.21 -26.02 -1.01
C GLU A 129 -18.73 -26.04 -1.30
N TYR A 130 -19.17 -25.54 -2.47
CA TYR A 130 -20.55 -25.64 -2.96
C TYR A 130 -20.59 -25.97 -4.46
#